data_AF-A0A9E0Y3M5-F1
#
_entry.id   AF-A0A9E0Y3M5-F1
#
_cell.length_a   1.000
_cell.length_b   1.000
_cell.length_c   1.000
_cell.angle_alpha   90.00
_cell.angle_beta   90.00
_cell.angle_gamma   90.00
#
_symmetry.space_group_name_H-M   'P 1'
#
loop_
_entity.id
_entity.type
_entity.pdbx_description
1 polymer ?
#
loop_
_entity_poly.entity_id
_entity_poly.type
_entity_poly.pdbx_seq_one_letter_code
_entity_poly.pdbx_strand_id
1 'polypeptide(L)' 'MKRIGLLSDTHGWLDPRIREHFAACDEVWHAGDIGGLHVTEELAR' A
#
# COMPACT_ATOMS: atom_id res chain seq x y z
N MET A 1 10.49 -7.17 15.80
CA MET A 1 9.43 -7.86 15.03
C MET A 1 9.13 -7.00 13.81
N LYS A 2 8.92 -7.60 12.64
CA LYS A 2 8.54 -6.83 11.45
C LYS A 2 7.08 -6.38 11.55
N ARG A 3 6.80 -5.13 11.21
CA ARG A 3 5.44 -4.58 11.07
C ARG A 3 5.06 -4.61 9.59
N ILE A 4 4.03 -5.38 9.27
CA ILE A 4 3.53 -5.53 7.90
C ILE A 4 2.22 -4.77 7.78
N GLY A 5 2.16 -3.83 6.84
CA GLY A 5 0.93 -3.20 6.42
C GLY A 5 0.25 -4.04 5.34
N LEU A 6 -1.05 -4.29 5.48
CA LEU A 6 -1.83 -5.08 4.52
C LEU A 6 -2.99 -4.24 3.99
N LEU A 7 -3.14 -4.18 2.66
CA LEU A 7 -4.28 -3.55 1.99
C LEU A 7 -4.71 -4.36 0.75
N SER A 8 -5.86 -4.02 0.18
CA SER A 8 -6.42 -4.64 -1.03
C SER A 8 -7.37 -3.65 -1.70
N ASP A 9 -7.78 -3.93 -2.93
CA ASP A 9 -8.90 -3.27 -3.61
C ASP A 9 -8.74 -1.75 -3.77
N THR A 10 -7.54 -1.33 -4.18
CA THR A 10 -7.28 0.07 -4.53
C THR A 10 -7.89 0.42 -5.88
N HIS A 11 -8.13 -0.56 -6.76
CA HIS A 11 -8.69 -0.34 -8.10
C HIS A 11 -7.98 0.79 -8.88
N GLY A 12 -6.66 0.95 -8.67
CA GLY A 12 -5.86 1.99 -9.31
C GLY A 12 -5.89 3.36 -8.62
N TRP A 13 -6.53 3.49 -7.46
CA TRP A 13 -6.54 4.71 -6.67
C TRP A 13 -6.06 4.46 -5.23
N LEU A 14 -5.04 5.19 -4.80
CA LEU A 14 -4.53 5.13 -3.45
C LEU A 14 -4.86 6.42 -2.70
N ASP A 15 -5.61 6.31 -1.60
CA ASP A 15 -5.91 7.45 -0.75
C ASP A 15 -4.61 7.97 -0.10
N PRO A 16 -4.27 9.27 -0.20
CA PRO A 16 -3.04 9.83 0.37
C PRO A 16 -2.86 9.56 1.87
N ARG A 17 -3.94 9.40 2.62
CA ARG A 17 -3.91 9.09 4.07
C ARG A 17 -3.31 7.73 4.37
N ILE A 18 -3.33 6.79 3.42
CA ILE A 18 -2.72 5.46 3.58
C ILE A 18 -1.23 5.58 3.88
N ARG A 19 -0.52 6.56 3.30
CA ARG A 19 0.91 6.76 3.60
C ARG A 19 1.20 6.96 5.09
N GLU A 20 0.37 7.75 5.78
CA GLU A 20 0.56 8.01 7.22
C GLU A 20 0.39 6.74 8.06
N HIS A 21 -0.58 5.89 7.69
CA HIS A 21 -0.84 4.63 8.38
C HIS A 21 0.28 3.59 8.17
N PHE A 22 0.90 3.60 7.00
CA PHE A 22 1.92 2.63 6.60
C PHE A 22 3.36 3.13 6.85
N ALA A 23 3.55 4.40 7.25
CA ALA A 23 4.86 5.03 7.48
C ALA A 23 5.78 4.31 8.48
N ALA A 24 5.21 3.53 9.40
CA ALA A 24 5.95 2.77 10.40
C ALA A 24 6.03 1.26 10.08
N CYS A 25 5.60 0.83 8.89
CA CYS A 25 5.69 -0.57 8.46
C CYS A 25 7.04 -0.84 7.81
N ASP A 26 7.60 -2.02 8.07
CA ASP A 26 8.81 -2.51 7.39
C ASP A 26 8.49 -3.06 5.99
N GLU A 27 7.25 -3.53 5.80
CA GLU A 27 6.77 -4.08 4.53
C GLU A 27 5.32 -3.67 4.29
N VAL A 28 4.95 -3.51 3.02
CA VAL A 28 3.58 -3.25 2.58
C VAL A 28 3.17 -4.32 1.59
N TRP A 29 2.10 -5.03 1.90
CA TRP A 29 1.56 -6.11 1.08
C TRP A 29 0.21 -5.69 0.54
N HIS A 30 0.08 -5.73 -0.78
CA HIS A 30 -1.20 -5.49 -1.46
C HIS A 30 -1.78 -6.83 -1.92
N ALA A 31 -2.92 -7.22 -1.37
CA ALA A 31 -3.43 -8.61 -1.41
C ALA A 31 -4.52 -8.89 -2.45
N GLY A 32 -4.91 -7.91 -3.26
CA GLY A 32 -5.91 -8.08 -4.32
C GLY A 32 -6.24 -6.77 -5.02
N ASP A 33 -6.76 -6.84 -6.24
CA ASP A 33 -7.24 -5.72 -7.08
C ASP A 33 -6.47 -4.39 -6.95
N ILE A 34 -5.20 -4.45 -7.38
CA ILE A 34 -4.25 -3.31 -7.43
C ILE A 34 -4.67 -2.23 -8.45
N GLY A 35 -5.35 -2.62 -9.54
CA GLY A 35 -5.68 -1.74 -10.67
C GLY A 35 -4.52 -1.21 -11.53
N GLY A 36 -3.29 -1.12 -11.03
CA GLY A 36 -2.09 -0.84 -11.85
C GLY A 36 -0.77 -0.74 -11.08
N LEU A 37 0.36 -0.85 -11.80
CA LEU A 37 1.71 -0.78 -11.21
C LEU A 37 1.98 0.56 -10.50
N HIS A 38 1.37 1.65 -10.95
CA HIS A 38 1.53 2.97 -10.32
C HIS A 38 1.12 2.99 -8.85
N VAL A 39 0.15 2.15 -8.43
CA VAL A 39 -0.22 2.01 -7.02
C VAL A 39 0.93 1.40 -6.21
N THR A 40 1.59 0.38 -6.77
CA THR A 40 2.75 -0.24 -6.10
C THR A 40 3.95 0.71 -6.04
N GLU A 41 4.15 1.51 -7.09
CA GLU A 41 5.17 2.57 -7.10
C GLU A 41 4.86 3.66 -6.06
N GLU A 42 3.58 3.98 -5.84
CA GLU A 42 3.17 4.95 -4.83
C GLU A 42 3.32 4.42 -3.39
N LEU A 43 3.04 3.13 -3.17
CA LEU A 43 3.23 2.45 -1.88
C LEU A 43 4.70 2.22 -1.51
N ALA A 44 5.59 2.16 -2.50
CA ALA A 44 7.02 1.97 -2.31
C ALA A 44 7.81 3.26 -2.02
N ARG A 45 7.12 4.42 -1.99
CA ARG A 45 7.69 5.75 -1.68
C ARG A 45 7.55 6.07 -0.20
#